data_AF-A0A453INR8-F1
#
_entry.id   AF-A0A453INR8-F1
#
_cell.length_a   1.000
_cell.length_b   1.000
_cell.length_c   1.000
_cell.angle_alpha   90.00
_cell.angle_beta   90.00
_cell.angle_gamma   90.00
#
_symmetry.space_group_name_H-M   'P 1'
#
loop_
_entity.id
_entity.type
_entity.pdbx_description
1 polymer ?
#
loop_
_entity_poly.entity_id
_entity_poly.type
_entity_poly.pdbx_seq_one_letter_code
_entity_poly.pdbx_strand_id
1 'polypeptide(L)'
;AIITFGLNALHGRYNVQRSFWAGKWNSTNTYDFVEYTISKGYPVDSWEFGNELSGHGTGARVDAKLYGKDVIELKSILRQLYRTPLSQPLLLAPGGFFDQQWYTQLLQTSGHGVVNALTHHIYNLGGGM
;
A
#
# COMPACT_ATOMS: atom_id res chain seq x y z
N ALA A 1 16.84 14.94 -4.40
CA ALA A 1 15.60 14.88 -3.61
C ALA A 1 15.29 13.42 -3.32
N ILE A 2 14.74 13.11 -2.15
CA ILE A 2 14.26 11.78 -1.76
C ILE A 2 12.80 11.68 -2.21
N ILE A 3 12.43 10.65 -2.98
CA ILE A 3 11.10 10.53 -3.59
C ILE A 3 10.34 9.38 -2.94
N THR A 4 9.09 9.66 -2.57
CA THR A 4 8.11 8.63 -2.19
C THR A 4 6.92 8.72 -3.14
N PHE A 5 6.48 7.58 -3.65
CA PHE A 5 5.30 7.50 -4.52
C PHE A 5 4.17 6.71 -3.84
N GLY A 6 2.94 7.18 -4.01
CA GLY A 6 1.73 6.45 -3.63
C GLY A 6 1.25 5.54 -4.76
N LEU A 7 0.83 4.32 -4.41
CA LEU A 7 0.36 3.29 -5.34
C LEU A 7 -1.14 3.03 -5.17
N ASN A 8 -1.83 2.82 -6.30
CA ASN A 8 -3.25 2.55 -6.30
C ASN A 8 -3.57 1.10 -5.87
N ALA A 9 -3.95 0.92 -4.60
CA ALA A 9 -4.35 -0.36 -4.03
C ALA A 9 -5.76 -0.84 -4.41
N LEU A 10 -6.53 -0.07 -5.20
CA LEU A 10 -7.88 -0.42 -5.67
C LEU A 10 -7.91 -0.90 -7.13
N HIS A 11 -6.82 -0.78 -7.88
CA HIS A 11 -6.81 -1.20 -9.29
C HIS A 11 -7.18 -2.69 -9.43
N GLY A 12 -8.12 -3.01 -10.33
CA GLY A 12 -8.64 -4.36 -10.55
C GLY A 12 -9.67 -4.86 -9.52
N ARG A 13 -9.91 -4.11 -8.43
CA ARG A 13 -10.95 -4.44 -7.46
C ARG A 13 -12.32 -3.98 -7.94
N TYR A 14 -13.36 -4.50 -7.30
CA TYR A 14 -14.75 -4.10 -7.52
C TYR A 14 -15.42 -3.71 -6.20
N ASN A 15 -16.35 -2.76 -6.29
CA ASN A 15 -17.16 -2.33 -5.16
C ASN A 15 -18.25 -3.37 -4.88
N VAL A 16 -18.34 -3.84 -3.65
CA VAL A 16 -19.35 -4.84 -3.23
C VAL A 16 -20.54 -4.15 -2.58
N GLN A 17 -20.27 -3.21 -1.68
CA GLN A 17 -21.32 -2.49 -0.96
C GLN A 17 -20.78 -1.17 -0.39
N ARG A 18 -21.42 -0.05 -0.75
CA ARG A 18 -21.05 1.30 -0.28
C ARG A 18 -19.57 1.59 -0.54
N SER A 19 -18.74 1.68 0.50
CA SER A 19 -17.30 1.91 0.40
C SER A 19 -16.47 0.63 0.43
N PHE A 20 -17.06 -0.56 0.52
CA PHE A 20 -16.30 -1.81 0.63
C PHE A 20 -15.89 -2.36 -0.74
N TRP A 21 -14.58 -2.53 -0.93
CA TRP A 21 -13.98 -3.05 -2.15
C TRP A 21 -13.41 -4.45 -1.91
N ALA A 22 -13.70 -5.37 -2.84
CA ALA A 22 -13.21 -6.74 -2.83
C ALA A 22 -12.60 -7.12 -4.18
N GLY A 23 -12.16 -8.37 -4.28
CA GLY A 23 -11.43 -8.87 -5.44
C GLY A 23 -9.93 -8.70 -5.30
N LYS A 24 -9.20 -9.47 -6.09
CA LYS A 24 -7.74 -9.46 -6.12
C LYS A 24 -7.27 -8.11 -6.67
N TRP A 25 -6.26 -7.52 -6.02
CA TRP A 25 -5.57 -6.38 -6.59
C TRP A 25 -4.86 -6.79 -7.90
N ASN A 26 -5.03 -5.97 -8.94
CA ASN A 26 -4.28 -6.12 -10.18
C ASN A 26 -3.00 -5.29 -10.10
N SER A 27 -1.86 -5.97 -10.00
CA SER A 27 -0.55 -5.34 -9.80
C SER A 27 0.12 -4.86 -11.09
N THR A 28 -0.43 -5.12 -12.29
CA THR A 28 0.19 -4.75 -13.58
C THR A 28 0.54 -3.27 -13.64
N ASN A 29 -0.39 -2.38 -13.27
CA ASN A 29 -0.13 -0.94 -13.32
C ASN A 29 1.03 -0.51 -12.39
N THR A 30 1.13 -1.13 -11.22
CA THR A 30 2.23 -0.86 -10.28
C THR A 30 3.54 -1.43 -10.78
N TYR A 31 3.53 -2.63 -11.35
CA TYR A 31 4.71 -3.25 -11.94
C TYR A 31 5.30 -2.34 -13.03
N ASP A 32 4.48 -1.93 -13.99
CA ASP A 32 4.90 -1.07 -15.10
C ASP A 32 5.42 0.29 -14.60
N PHE A 33 4.76 0.86 -13.58
CA PHE A 33 5.18 2.13 -13.01
C PHE A 33 6.53 2.03 -12.29
N VAL A 34 6.73 1.01 -11.44
CA VAL A 34 8.00 0.77 -10.76
C VAL A 34 9.12 0.52 -11.78
N GLU A 35 8.89 -0.34 -12.77
CA GLU A 35 9.86 -0.61 -13.84
C GLU A 35 10.24 0.65 -14.61
N TYR A 36 9.25 1.49 -14.94
CA TYR A 36 9.50 2.79 -15.57
C TYR A 36 10.37 3.70 -14.70
N THR A 37 10.06 3.86 -13.41
CA THR A 37 10.85 4.72 -12.51
C THR A 37 12.30 4.26 -12.39
N ILE A 38 12.54 2.94 -12.36
CA ILE A 38 13.87 2.33 -12.38
C ILE A 38 14.57 2.65 -13.71
N SER A 39 13.88 2.50 -14.84
CA SER A 39 14.44 2.78 -16.18
C SER A 39 14.88 4.24 -16.35
N LYS A 40 14.26 5.17 -15.60
CA LYS A 40 14.61 6.60 -15.58
C LYS A 40 15.69 6.94 -14.56
N GLY A 41 16.11 5.99 -13.73
CA GLY A 41 17.09 6.23 -12.67
C GLY A 41 16.58 7.16 -11.58
N TYR A 42 15.26 7.21 -11.34
CA TYR A 42 14.71 8.05 -10.28
C TYR A 42 15.11 7.49 -8.90
N PRO A 43 15.59 8.34 -7.97
CA PRO A 43 15.98 7.93 -6.63
C PRO A 43 14.73 7.79 -5.74
N VAL A 44 13.94 6.75 -6.01
CA VAL A 44 12.75 6.41 -5.21
C VAL A 44 13.23 5.71 -3.94
N ASP A 45 12.93 6.32 -2.80
CA ASP A 45 13.30 5.83 -1.47
C ASP A 45 12.23 4.92 -0.89
N SER A 46 10.96 5.24 -1.15
CA SER A 46 9.85 4.43 -0.65
C SER A 46 8.61 4.43 -1.53
N TRP A 47 7.80 3.40 -1.34
CA TRP A 47 6.50 3.20 -1.97
C TRP A 47 5.43 3.08 -0.90
N GLU A 48 4.43 3.94 -0.93
CA GLU A 48 3.26 3.84 -0.07
C GLU A 48 2.12 3.14 -0.82
N PHE A 49 1.59 2.09 -0.21
CA PHE A 49 0.50 1.33 -0.80
C PHE A 49 -0.84 1.89 -0.29
N GLY A 50 -1.74 2.28 -1.21
CA GLY A 50 -3.08 2.73 -0.86
C GLY A 50 -3.15 4.09 -0.15
N ASN A 51 -4.38 4.57 0.03
CA ASN A 51 -4.68 5.81 0.78
C ASN A 51 -6.04 5.65 1.46
N GLU A 52 -6.06 5.76 2.79
CA GLU A 52 -7.27 5.76 3.64
C GLU A 52 -8.20 4.55 3.44
N LEU A 53 -7.61 3.38 3.15
CA LEU A 53 -8.35 2.13 2.93
C LEU A 53 -8.57 1.30 4.20
N SER A 54 -8.01 1.72 5.33
CA SER A 54 -8.07 1.01 6.60
C SER A 54 -9.32 1.35 7.41
N GLY A 55 -9.80 0.38 8.20
CA GLY A 55 -10.85 0.58 9.21
C GLY A 55 -12.11 1.28 8.67
N HIS A 56 -12.43 2.42 9.27
CA HIS A 56 -13.60 3.26 8.94
C HIS A 56 -13.35 4.24 7.77
N GLY A 57 -12.54 3.86 6.78
CA GLY A 57 -12.23 4.68 5.59
C GLY A 57 -13.46 5.40 5.00
N THR A 58 -13.26 6.68 4.65
CA THR A 58 -14.33 7.63 4.29
C THR A 58 -14.92 7.37 2.91
N GLY A 59 -14.09 6.98 1.92
CA GLY A 59 -14.51 6.72 0.54
C GLY A 59 -14.40 5.27 0.09
N ALA A 60 -13.36 4.56 0.54
CA ALA A 60 -13.11 3.18 0.18
C ALA A 60 -12.47 2.44 1.37
N ARG A 61 -12.75 1.15 1.51
CA ARG A 61 -12.16 0.26 2.51
C ARG A 61 -11.93 -1.11 1.93
N VAL A 62 -10.82 -1.71 2.35
CA VAL A 62 -10.41 -3.07 1.98
C VAL A 62 -10.22 -3.88 3.25
N ASP A 63 -10.63 -5.14 3.23
CA ASP A 63 -10.37 -6.07 4.33
C ASP A 63 -8.86 -6.17 4.63
N ALA A 64 -8.48 -6.14 5.91
CA ALA A 64 -7.09 -6.12 6.32
C ALA A 64 -6.30 -7.38 5.90
N LYS A 65 -6.95 -8.55 5.84
CA LYS A 65 -6.27 -9.79 5.39
C LYS A 65 -6.03 -9.75 3.90
N LEU A 66 -7.01 -9.28 3.14
CA LEU A 66 -6.85 -9.09 1.70
C LEU A 66 -5.72 -8.10 1.42
N TYR A 67 -5.78 -6.92 2.05
CA TYR A 67 -4.75 -5.90 1.97
C TYR A 67 -3.36 -6.43 2.35
N GLY A 68 -3.27 -7.20 3.44
CA GLY A 68 -2.04 -7.84 3.91
C GLY A 68 -1.40 -8.78 2.89
N LYS A 69 -2.22 -9.52 2.11
CA LYS A 69 -1.71 -10.35 1.00
C LYS A 69 -1.20 -9.49 -0.15
N ASP A 70 -1.85 -8.36 -0.41
CA ASP A 70 -1.47 -7.47 -1.50
C ASP A 70 -0.14 -6.74 -1.20
N VAL A 71 0.14 -6.36 0.06
CA VAL A 71 1.48 -5.84 0.42
C VAL A 71 2.58 -6.89 0.35
N ILE A 72 2.27 -8.18 0.57
CA ILE A 72 3.23 -9.27 0.29
C ILE A 72 3.53 -9.34 -1.21
N GLU A 73 2.50 -9.29 -2.05
CA GLU A 73 2.65 -9.28 -3.51
C GLU A 73 3.50 -8.07 -3.96
N LEU A 74 3.21 -6.87 -3.44
CA LEU A 74 4.00 -5.67 -3.71
C LEU A 74 5.47 -5.84 -3.28
N LYS A 75 5.74 -6.37 -2.07
CA LYS A 75 7.11 -6.60 -1.61
C LYS A 75 7.86 -7.57 -2.54
N SER A 76 7.18 -8.58 -3.06
CA SER A 76 7.74 -9.51 -4.04
C SER A 76 8.10 -8.80 -5.35
N ILE A 77 7.22 -7.94 -5.87
CA ILE A 77 7.47 -7.14 -7.08
C ILE A 77 8.68 -6.22 -6.88
N LEU A 78 8.74 -5.51 -5.75
CA LEU A 78 9.88 -4.63 -5.44
C LEU A 78 11.19 -5.43 -5.37
N ARG A 79 11.19 -6.61 -4.73
CA ARG A 79 12.38 -7.49 -4.69
C ARG A 79 12.81 -7.98 -6.07
N GLN A 80 11.85 -8.26 -6.95
CA GLN A 80 12.11 -8.71 -8.31
C GLN A 80 12.71 -7.60 -9.19
N LEU A 81 12.13 -6.40 -9.11
CA LEU A 81 12.54 -5.27 -9.97
C LEU A 81 13.82 -4.59 -9.47
N TYR A 82 13.98 -4.41 -8.16
CA TYR A 82 15.20 -3.85 -7.56
C TYR A 82 16.23 -4.96 -7.29
N ARG A 83 17.03 -5.26 -8.33
CA ARG A 83 18.01 -6.36 -8.34
C ARG A 83 19.14 -6.22 -7.30
N THR A 84 19.43 -5.02 -6.83
CA THR A 84 20.49 -4.78 -5.83
C THR A 84 19.86 -4.60 -4.44
N PRO A 85 20.29 -5.35 -3.40
CA PRO A 85 19.72 -5.20 -2.06
C PRO A 85 19.80 -3.77 -1.51
N LEU A 86 20.91 -3.06 -1.77
CA LEU A 86 21.13 -1.68 -1.35
C LEU A 86 20.23 -0.66 -2.05
N SER A 87 19.59 -1.04 -3.16
CA SER A 87 18.64 -0.18 -3.87
C SER A 87 17.19 -0.52 -3.57
N GLN A 88 16.90 -1.44 -2.64
CA GLN A 88 15.51 -1.78 -2.34
C GLN A 88 14.82 -0.65 -1.58
N PRO A 89 13.74 -0.07 -2.14
CA PRO A 89 12.99 0.97 -1.46
C PRO A 89 12.20 0.41 -0.28
N LEU A 90 11.84 1.29 0.65
CA LEU A 90 10.97 0.98 1.78
C LEU A 90 9.52 0.80 1.30
N LEU A 91 8.79 -0.11 1.93
CA LEU A 91 7.35 -0.29 1.71
C LEU A 91 6.58 0.29 2.90
N LEU A 92 5.76 1.29 2.64
CA LEU A 92 4.95 2.01 3.64
C LEU A 92 3.47 1.64 3.46
N ALA A 93 2.75 1.48 4.57
CA ALA A 93 1.32 1.16 4.58
C ALA A 93 0.70 1.37 5.98
N PRO A 94 -0.64 1.51 6.10
CA PRO A 94 -1.62 1.60 5.01
C PRO A 94 -2.00 3.03 4.59
N GLY A 95 -1.38 4.07 5.17
CA GLY A 95 -1.71 5.47 4.86
C GLY A 95 -3.17 5.79 5.17
N GLY A 96 -3.71 5.29 6.29
CA GLY A 96 -5.13 5.41 6.59
C GLY A 96 -5.48 5.67 8.05
N PHE A 97 -6.76 5.67 8.37
CA PHE A 97 -7.20 5.90 9.76
C PHE A 97 -6.81 4.75 10.66
N PHE A 98 -6.26 5.09 11.83
CA PHE A 98 -5.88 4.09 12.81
C PHE A 98 -7.11 3.33 13.30
N ASP A 99 -7.08 2.02 13.08
CA ASP A 99 -7.99 1.04 13.64
C ASP A 99 -7.13 -0.11 14.16
N GLN A 100 -7.17 -0.33 15.48
CA GLN A 100 -6.26 -1.26 16.14
C GLN A 100 -6.40 -2.69 15.60
N GLN A 101 -7.62 -3.15 15.35
CA GLN A 101 -7.86 -4.52 14.87
C GLN A 101 -7.40 -4.67 13.42
N TRP A 102 -7.69 -3.68 12.59
CA TRP A 102 -7.28 -3.66 11.18
C TRP A 102 -5.76 -3.64 11.05
N TYR A 103 -5.05 -2.78 11.79
CA TYR A 103 -3.58 -2.68 11.75
C TYR A 103 -2.91 -3.94 12.30
N THR A 104 -3.47 -4.51 13.37
CA THR A 104 -3.01 -5.79 13.93
C THR A 104 -3.13 -6.90 12.89
N GLN A 105 -4.28 -6.98 12.22
CA GLN A 105 -4.53 -7.98 11.19
C GLN A 105 -3.62 -7.78 9.96
N LEU A 106 -3.34 -6.53 9.57
CA LEU A 106 -2.37 -6.22 8.52
C LEU A 106 -1.01 -6.83 8.87
N LEU A 107 -0.44 -6.49 10.03
CA LEU A 107 0.88 -6.97 10.45
C LEU A 107 0.95 -8.50 10.59
N GLN A 108 -0.08 -9.11 11.18
CA GLN A 108 -0.18 -10.56 11.31
C GLN A 108 -0.24 -11.26 9.95
N THR A 109 -0.94 -10.66 8.98
CA THR A 109 -1.09 -11.25 7.65
C THR A 109 0.16 -11.04 6.80
N SER A 110 0.73 -9.84 6.81
CA SER A 110 1.91 -9.50 6.00
C SER A 110 3.17 -10.19 6.52
N GLY A 111 3.27 -10.38 7.83
CA GLY A 111 4.45 -10.94 8.48
C GLY A 111 5.61 -9.96 8.58
N HIS A 112 6.68 -10.43 9.25
CA HIS A 112 7.85 -9.64 9.57
C HIS A 112 8.65 -9.23 8.31
N GLY A 113 9.08 -7.96 8.25
CA GLY A 113 9.96 -7.46 7.19
C GLY A 113 9.28 -7.18 5.84
N VAL A 114 7.96 -7.28 5.75
CA VAL A 114 7.19 -6.90 4.56
C VAL A 114 6.90 -5.41 4.54
N VAL A 115 6.22 -4.89 5.57
CA VAL A 115 6.00 -3.46 5.78
C VAL A 115 7.17 -2.89 6.58
N ASN A 116 7.82 -1.87 6.03
CA ASN A 116 9.00 -1.25 6.64
C ASN A 116 8.62 -0.20 7.69
N ALA A 117 7.55 0.55 7.47
CA ALA A 117 6.98 1.45 8.46
C ALA A 117 5.45 1.54 8.31
N LEU A 118 4.78 1.71 9.45
CA LEU A 118 3.35 1.95 9.49
C LEU A 118 3.06 3.44 9.31
N THR A 119 2.14 3.76 8.41
CA THR A 119 1.68 5.13 8.16
C THR A 119 0.19 5.26 8.49
N HIS A 120 -0.19 6.36 9.13
CA HIS A 120 -1.58 6.64 9.46
C HIS A 120 -1.90 8.13 9.34
N HIS A 121 -3.17 8.46 9.10
CA HIS A 121 -3.64 9.83 9.00
C HIS A 121 -4.36 10.24 10.27
N ILE A 122 -4.11 11.47 10.73
CA ILE A 122 -4.73 12.07 11.91
C ILE A 122 -5.35 13.42 11.49
N TYR A 123 -6.66 13.55 11.63
CA TYR A 123 -7.37 14.82 11.47
C TYR A 123 -8.08 15.18 12.76
N ASN A 124 -7.64 16.24 13.43
CA ASN A 124 -8.20 16.67 14.72
C ASN A 124 -9.63 17.23 14.60
N LEU A 125 -10.05 17.65 13.40
CA LEU A 125 -11.36 18.27 13.14
C LEU A 125 -12.23 17.44 12.19
N GLY A 126 -11.84 16.20 11.88
CA GLY A 126 -12.47 15.36 10.86
C GLY A 126 -11.90 15.59 9.46
N GLY A 127 -12.13 14.64 8.55
CA GLY A 127 -11.79 14.80 7.13
C GLY A 127 -12.64 15.92 6.55
N GLY A 128 -12.01 16.89 5.88
CA GLY A 128 -12.74 17.95 5.20
C GLY A 128 -13.79 17.35 4.27
N MET A 129 -15.04 17.80 4.40
CA MET A 129 -16.09 17.56 3.42
C MET A 129 -16.00 18.60 2.30
#